data_AF-A0A919FN59-F1
#
_entry.id   AF-A0A919FN59-F1
#
_cell.length_a   1.000
_cell.length_b   1.000
_cell.length_c   1.000
_cell.angle_alpha   90.00
_cell.angle_beta   90.00
_cell.angle_gamma   90.00
#
_symmetry.space_group_name_H-M   'P 1'
#
loop_
_entity.id
_entity.type
_entity.pdbx_description
1 polymer ?
#
loop_
_entity_poly.entity_id
_entity_poly.type
_entity_poly.pdbx_seq_one_letter_code
_entity_poly.pdbx_strand_id
1 'polypeptide(L)'
;MTGGVAGSTGGDGAADREKVARYLADLARFGEQARRLVSEGHEAYMAQTFDGERSRGFGEHIVLNIATVAERLPEWFKEQHPDIGWPALKGMRNLIAHVYDGVDDELVWRALEKRVPWMVEELLH
;
A
#
# COMPACT_ATOMS: atom_id res chain seq x y z
N MET A 1 18.35 23.65 -44.50
CA MET A 1 18.10 22.21 -44.69
C MET A 1 17.58 21.66 -43.37
N THR A 2 16.40 21.07 -43.46
CA THR A 2 15.54 20.53 -42.39
C THR A 2 16.14 19.31 -41.71
N GLY A 3 15.88 19.15 -40.42
CA GLY A 3 16.16 17.91 -39.70
C GLY A 3 15.60 17.95 -38.28
N GLY A 4 14.28 18.08 -38.15
CA GLY A 4 13.59 17.89 -36.89
C GLY A 4 13.66 16.41 -36.50
N VAL A 5 14.11 16.13 -35.28
CA VAL A 5 14.01 14.80 -34.69
C VAL A 5 12.67 14.73 -33.98
N ALA A 6 11.84 13.82 -34.46
CA ALA A 6 10.50 13.54 -33.99
C ALA A 6 10.49 13.14 -32.51
N GLY A 7 9.55 13.71 -31.76
CA GLY A 7 9.22 13.28 -30.42
C GLY A 7 8.70 11.85 -30.43
N SER A 8 9.44 10.96 -29.77
CA SER A 8 8.96 9.67 -29.31
C SER A 8 8.38 9.85 -27.90
N THR A 9 7.14 10.33 -27.79
CA THR A 9 6.48 10.57 -26.49
C THR A 9 5.16 9.82 -26.32
N GLY A 10 4.73 9.02 -27.31
CA GLY A 10 3.45 8.31 -27.27
C GLY A 10 3.46 6.96 -26.57
N GLY A 11 4.57 6.20 -26.67
CA GLY A 11 4.65 4.81 -26.19
C GLY A 11 4.90 4.68 -24.68
N ASP A 12 5.85 5.45 -24.16
CA ASP A 12 6.29 5.35 -22.76
C ASP A 12 5.20 5.81 -21.77
N GLY A 13 4.46 6.87 -22.12
CA GLY A 13 3.38 7.36 -21.27
C GLY A 13 2.17 6.42 -21.19
N ALA A 14 1.88 5.63 -22.23
CA ALA A 14 0.78 4.68 -22.21
C ALA A 14 1.11 3.44 -21.36
N ALA A 15 2.32 2.89 -21.54
CA ALA A 15 2.81 1.77 -20.74
C ALA A 15 2.92 2.13 -19.26
N ASP A 16 3.33 3.35 -18.93
CA ASP A 16 3.42 3.81 -17.55
C ASP A 16 2.03 4.02 -16.91
N ARG A 17 1.05 4.53 -17.66
CA ARG A 17 -0.35 4.59 -17.19
C ARG A 17 -0.94 3.19 -16.93
N GLU A 18 -0.63 2.21 -17.77
CA GLU A 18 -1.07 0.83 -17.57
C GLU A 18 -0.43 0.20 -16.31
N LYS A 19 0.87 0.47 -16.06
CA LYS A 19 1.52 0.06 -14.81
C LYS A 19 0.85 0.69 -13.60
N VAL A 20 0.57 1.99 -13.64
CA VAL A 20 -0.15 2.68 -12.55
C VAL A 20 -1.51 2.03 -12.31
N ALA A 21 -2.30 1.78 -13.36
CA ALA A 21 -3.60 1.12 -13.22
C ALA A 21 -3.50 -0.25 -12.55
N ARG A 22 -2.48 -1.06 -12.89
CA ARG A 22 -2.22 -2.36 -12.21
C ARG A 22 -1.87 -2.18 -10.74
N TYR A 23 -1.01 -1.22 -10.40
CA TYR A 23 -0.65 -0.95 -9.01
C TYR A 23 -1.85 -0.45 -8.20
N LEU A 24 -2.71 0.39 -8.78
CA LEU A 24 -3.95 0.82 -8.13
C LEU A 24 -4.91 -0.35 -7.91
N ALA A 25 -5.04 -1.27 -8.87
CA ALA A 25 -5.83 -2.48 -8.69
C ALA A 25 -5.27 -3.39 -7.58
N ASP A 26 -3.94 -3.51 -7.47
CA ASP A 26 -3.30 -4.22 -6.36
C ASP A 26 -3.59 -3.55 -5.02
N LEU A 27 -3.44 -2.23 -4.91
CA LEU A 27 -3.75 -1.48 -3.69
C LEU A 27 -5.23 -1.63 -3.29
N ALA A 28 -6.16 -1.58 -4.26
CA ALA A 28 -7.59 -1.81 -4.03
C ALA A 28 -7.86 -3.19 -3.42
N ARG A 29 -7.20 -4.23 -3.96
CA ARG A 29 -7.31 -5.61 -3.45
C ARG A 29 -6.79 -5.72 -2.02
N PHE A 30 -5.65 -5.11 -1.70
CA PHE A 30 -5.12 -5.09 -0.33
C PHE A 30 -6.02 -4.30 0.63
N GLY A 31 -6.62 -3.21 0.17
CA GLY A 31 -7.63 -2.46 0.93
C GLY A 31 -8.85 -3.31 1.30
N GLU A 32 -9.38 -4.07 0.35
CA GLU A 32 -10.50 -4.98 0.62
C GLU A 32 -10.10 -6.13 1.57
N GLN A 33 -8.87 -6.65 1.45
CA GLN A 33 -8.35 -7.63 2.42
C GLN A 33 -8.24 -7.04 3.82
N ALA A 34 -7.74 -5.80 3.97
CA ALA A 34 -7.69 -5.10 5.24
C ALA A 34 -9.08 -4.93 5.83
N ARG A 35 -10.06 -4.49 5.01
CA ARG A 35 -11.45 -4.31 5.45
C ARG A 35 -12.08 -5.61 5.97
N ARG A 36 -11.82 -6.74 5.29
CA ARG A 36 -12.28 -8.06 5.74
C ARG A 36 -11.65 -8.47 7.06
N LEU A 37 -10.34 -8.34 7.18
CA LEU A 37 -9.62 -8.66 8.40
C LEU A 37 -10.11 -7.80 9.58
N VAL A 38 -10.30 -6.50 9.37
CA VAL A 38 -10.84 -5.59 10.39
C VAL A 38 -12.27 -5.96 10.80
N SER A 39 -13.08 -6.48 9.87
CA SER A 39 -14.44 -6.91 10.17
C SER A 39 -14.53 -8.14 11.09
N GLU A 40 -13.44 -8.89 11.26
CA GLU A 40 -13.34 -9.98 12.25
C GLU A 40 -13.25 -9.45 13.69
N GLY A 41 -12.87 -8.18 13.85
CA GLY A 41 -12.83 -7.49 15.14
C GLY A 41 -11.45 -7.50 15.81
N HIS A 42 -11.18 -6.42 16.56
CA HIS A 42 -9.90 -6.20 17.24
C HIS A 42 -9.59 -7.29 18.29
N GLU A 43 -10.60 -7.74 19.03
CA GLU A 43 -10.44 -8.80 20.04
C GLU A 43 -9.96 -10.12 19.41
N ALA A 44 -10.55 -10.52 18.27
CA ALA A 44 -10.14 -11.72 17.54
C ALA A 44 -8.71 -11.59 17.00
N TYR A 45 -8.35 -10.41 16.49
CA TYR A 45 -7.01 -10.11 16.00
C TYR A 45 -5.94 -10.17 17.11
N MET A 46 -6.25 -9.65 18.31
CA MET A 46 -5.33 -9.62 19.45
C MET A 46 -5.29 -10.93 20.25
N ALA A 47 -6.20 -11.85 19.98
CA ALA A 47 -6.28 -13.13 20.68
C ALA A 47 -4.94 -13.88 20.58
N GLN A 48 -4.50 -14.46 21.71
CA GLN A 48 -3.33 -15.32 21.79
C GLN A 48 -3.69 -16.75 21.40
N THR A 49 -4.27 -16.88 20.20
CA THR A 49 -4.70 -18.13 19.58
C THR A 49 -4.03 -18.26 18.21
N PHE A 50 -4.05 -19.46 17.64
CA PHE A 50 -3.55 -19.68 16.28
C PHE A 50 -4.27 -18.80 15.26
N ASP A 51 -5.58 -18.58 15.41
CA ASP A 51 -6.34 -17.71 14.51
C ASP A 51 -5.90 -16.25 14.66
N GLY A 52 -5.70 -15.76 15.89
CA GLY A 52 -5.16 -14.42 16.13
C GLY A 52 -3.75 -14.25 15.53
N GLU A 53 -2.86 -15.22 15.73
CA GLU A 53 -1.52 -15.22 15.11
C GLU A 53 -1.58 -15.16 13.57
N ARG A 54 -2.50 -15.91 12.96
CA ARG A 54 -2.73 -15.87 11.51
C ARG A 54 -3.26 -14.52 11.05
N SER A 55 -4.20 -13.94 11.79
CA SER A 55 -4.78 -12.63 11.50
C SER A 55 -3.71 -11.53 11.57
N ARG A 56 -2.82 -11.57 12.57
CA ARG A 56 -1.68 -10.66 12.67
C ARG A 56 -0.67 -10.82 11.53
N GLY A 57 -0.27 -12.06 11.23
CA GLY A 57 0.62 -12.33 10.10
C GLY A 57 0.03 -11.92 8.75
N PHE A 58 -1.29 -12.07 8.57
CA PHE A 58 -1.97 -11.55 7.38
C PHE A 58 -2.03 -10.02 7.36
N GLY A 59 -2.23 -9.39 8.52
CA GLY A 59 -2.16 -7.94 8.70
C GLY A 59 -0.81 -7.36 8.29
N GLU A 60 0.29 -7.94 8.79
CA GLU A 60 1.65 -7.59 8.39
C GLU A 60 1.86 -7.74 6.88
N HIS A 61 1.39 -8.86 6.30
CA HIS A 61 1.46 -9.10 4.86
C HIS A 61 0.76 -8.01 4.04
N ILE A 62 -0.43 -7.58 4.46
CA ILE A 62 -1.18 -6.52 3.77
C ILE A 62 -0.40 -5.20 3.82
N VAL A 63 0.05 -4.78 5.01
CA VAL A 63 0.76 -3.51 5.18
C VAL A 63 2.08 -3.50 4.39
N LEU A 64 2.83 -4.60 4.43
CA LEU A 64 4.09 -4.74 3.69
C LEU A 64 3.89 -4.63 2.17
N ASN A 65 2.86 -5.31 1.64
CA ASN A 65 2.60 -5.26 0.20
C ASN A 65 2.07 -3.89 -0.24
N ILE A 66 1.25 -3.22 0.57
CA ILE A 66 0.82 -1.85 0.30
C ILE A 66 2.04 -0.92 0.20
N ALA A 67 2.95 -0.97 1.17
CA ALA A 67 4.16 -0.16 1.13
C ALA A 67 5.01 -0.48 -0.12
N THR A 68 5.15 -1.76 -0.46
CA THR A 68 5.92 -2.23 -1.63
C THR A 68 5.32 -1.75 -2.95
N VAL A 69 4.00 -1.81 -3.10
CA VAL A 69 3.30 -1.35 -4.31
C VAL A 69 3.33 0.17 -4.41
N ALA A 70 3.10 0.87 -3.30
CA ALA A 70 3.17 2.34 -3.24
C ALA A 70 4.57 2.87 -3.60
N GLU A 71 5.64 2.18 -3.18
CA GLU A 71 7.02 2.52 -3.56
C GLU A 71 7.23 2.46 -5.09
N ARG A 72 6.57 1.52 -5.78
CA ARG A 72 6.69 1.30 -7.23
C ARG A 72 5.88 2.28 -8.08
N LEU A 73 4.98 3.07 -7.47
CA LEU A 73 4.30 4.14 -8.19
C LEU A 73 5.33 5.18 -8.69
N PRO A 74 5.18 5.66 -9.94
CA PRO A 74 6.10 6.64 -10.50
C PRO A 74 5.97 8.00 -9.81
N GLU A 75 7.04 8.78 -9.83
CA GLU A 75 7.10 10.05 -9.08
C GLU A 75 6.05 11.05 -9.55
N TRP A 76 5.82 11.17 -10.86
CA TRP A 76 4.79 12.04 -11.42
C TRP A 76 3.38 11.75 -10.87
N PHE A 77 3.11 10.50 -10.49
CA PHE A 77 1.83 10.11 -9.89
C PHE A 77 1.82 10.50 -8.41
N LYS A 78 2.90 10.22 -7.68
CA LYS A 78 3.04 10.60 -6.27
C LYS A 78 2.94 12.11 -6.06
N GLU A 79 3.50 12.90 -6.96
CA GLU A 79 3.43 14.37 -6.97
C GLU A 79 1.98 14.90 -7.12
N GLN A 80 1.09 14.14 -7.77
CA GLN A 80 -0.33 14.49 -7.91
C GLN A 80 -1.16 14.16 -6.67
N HIS A 81 -0.64 13.32 -5.77
CA HIS A 81 -1.31 12.93 -4.52
C HIS A 81 -0.37 13.18 -3.31
N PRO A 82 0.02 14.44 -3.04
CA PRO A 82 0.97 14.76 -1.98
C PRO A 82 0.44 14.46 -0.57
N ASP A 83 -0.88 14.53 -0.38
CA ASP A 83 -1.54 14.32 0.92
C ASP A 83 -1.36 12.91 1.46
N ILE A 84 -1.10 11.92 0.58
CA ILE A 84 -0.83 10.53 0.95
C ILE A 84 0.37 10.39 1.89
N GLY A 85 1.32 11.32 1.90
CA GLY A 85 2.48 11.22 2.79
C GLY A 85 3.35 9.99 2.49
N TRP A 86 3.78 9.86 1.23
CA TRP A 86 4.63 8.77 0.71
C TRP A 86 5.84 8.38 1.57
N PRO A 87 6.57 9.31 2.20
CA PRO A 87 7.68 8.95 3.09
C PRO A 87 7.23 8.10 4.30
N ALA A 88 6.03 8.35 4.83
CA ALA A 88 5.49 7.58 5.96
C ALA A 88 5.13 6.14 5.54
N LEU A 89 4.64 5.94 4.32
CA LEU A 89 4.37 4.60 3.76
C LEU A 89 5.63 3.75 3.67
N LYS A 90 6.75 4.36 3.25
CA LYS A 90 8.06 3.71 3.27
C LYS A 90 8.51 3.36 4.70
N GLY A 91 8.18 4.21 5.67
CA GLY A 91 8.42 3.95 7.10
C GLY A 91 7.68 2.73 7.64
N MET A 92 6.48 2.42 7.14
CA MET A 92 5.71 1.26 7.60
C MET A 92 6.38 -0.09 7.30
N ARG A 93 7.23 -0.17 6.27
CA ARG A 93 8.06 -1.37 6.04
C ARG A 93 9.08 -1.56 7.16
N ASN A 94 9.67 -0.47 7.65
CA ASN A 94 10.65 -0.52 8.74
C ASN A 94 9.98 -0.87 10.07
N LEU A 95 8.71 -0.50 10.25
CA LEU A 95 7.91 -0.89 11.40
C LEU A 95 7.76 -2.43 11.49
N ILE A 96 7.52 -3.09 10.36
CA ILE A 96 7.39 -4.56 10.29
C ILE A 96 8.76 -5.25 10.34
N ALA A 97 9.80 -4.59 9.83
CA ALA A 97 11.15 -5.16 9.70
C ALA A 97 12.02 -5.10 10.99
N HIS A 98 11.52 -4.60 12.12
CA HIS A 98 12.25 -4.65 13.40
C HIS A 98 12.16 -6.05 14.05
N VAL A 99 12.89 -6.99 13.46
CA VAL A 99 12.90 -8.44 13.67
C VAL A 99 13.56 -8.90 15.00
N TYR A 100 13.62 -8.07 16.05
CA TYR A 100 14.15 -8.54 17.36
C TYR A 100 13.34 -8.15 18.60
N ASP A 101 12.49 -7.11 18.53
CA ASP A 101 11.68 -6.66 19.69
C ASP A 101 10.17 -6.95 19.54
N GLY A 102 9.76 -7.58 18.43
CA GLY A 102 8.36 -7.84 18.10
C GLY A 102 7.73 -6.69 17.31
N VAL A 103 6.85 -7.03 16.36
CA VAL A 103 6.03 -6.04 15.65
C VAL A 103 4.98 -5.50 16.63
N ASP A 104 4.76 -4.18 16.62
CA ASP A 104 3.68 -3.57 17.37
C ASP A 104 2.33 -3.88 16.69
N ASP A 105 1.69 -4.96 17.16
CA ASP A 105 0.42 -5.47 16.64
C ASP A 105 -0.70 -4.42 16.67
N GLU A 106 -0.72 -3.54 17.68
CA GLU A 106 -1.66 -2.43 17.80
C GLU A 106 -1.44 -1.40 16.69
N LEU A 107 -0.18 -1.13 16.36
CA LEU A 107 0.14 -0.21 15.27
C LEU A 107 -0.22 -0.81 13.90
N VAL A 108 0.00 -2.10 13.69
CA VAL A 108 -0.45 -2.80 12.47
C VAL A 108 -1.98 -2.76 12.39
N TRP A 109 -2.69 -3.06 13.48
CA TRP A 109 -4.15 -2.96 13.52
C TRP A 109 -4.65 -1.57 13.14
N ARG A 110 -4.11 -0.50 13.74
CA ARG A 110 -4.49 0.89 13.40
C ARG A 110 -4.20 1.22 11.94
N ALA A 111 -3.12 0.68 11.38
CA ALA A 111 -2.82 0.86 9.97
C ALA A 111 -3.90 0.22 9.09
N LEU A 112 -4.31 -1.02 9.40
CA LEU A 112 -5.36 -1.75 8.69
C LEU A 112 -6.74 -1.08 8.84
N GLU A 113 -7.08 -0.62 10.04
CA GLU A 113 -8.39 -0.04 10.35
C GLU A 113 -8.56 1.35 9.74
N LYS A 114 -7.51 2.19 9.77
CA LYS A 114 -7.64 3.62 9.44
C LYS A 114 -6.80 4.04 8.25
N ARG A 115 -5.51 3.70 8.27
CA ARG A 115 -4.54 4.26 7.30
C ARG A 115 -4.70 3.68 5.91
N VAL A 116 -4.93 2.37 5.83
CA VAL A 116 -5.07 1.63 4.57
C VAL A 116 -6.35 1.99 3.84
N PRO A 117 -7.55 1.96 4.44
CA PRO A 117 -8.79 2.33 3.76
C PRO A 117 -8.75 3.75 3.23
N TRP A 118 -8.33 4.71 4.07
CA TRP A 118 -8.20 6.12 3.68
C TRP A 118 -7.28 6.28 2.45
N MET A 119 -6.12 5.62 2.45
CA MET A 119 -5.20 5.69 1.31
C MET A 119 -5.82 5.17 0.02
N VAL A 120 -6.53 4.04 0.11
CA VAL A 120 -7.12 3.39 -1.06
C VAL A 120 -8.26 4.23 -1.61
N GLU A 121 -9.06 4.86 -0.75
CA GLU A 121 -10.10 5.80 -1.16
C GLU A 121 -9.51 7.02 -1.89
N GLU A 122 -8.49 7.67 -1.31
CA GLU A 122 -7.83 8.84 -1.91
C GLU A 122 -7.14 8.55 -3.26
N LEU A 123 -6.69 7.30 -3.49
CA LEU A 123 -5.99 6.92 -4.72
C LEU A 123 -6.93 6.41 -5.83
N LEU A 124 -8.18 6.10 -5.50
CA LEU A 124 -9.17 5.55 -6.44
C LEU A 124 -10.31 6.53 -6.77
N HIS A 125 -10.38 7.66 -6.08
CA HIS A 125 -11.25 8.79 -6.40
C HIS A 125 -10.65 9.67 -7.51
#